data_AF-A0A389M1B8-F1
#
_entry.id   AF-A0A389M1B8-F1
#
_cell.length_a   1.000
_cell.length_b   1.000
_cell.length_c   1.000
_cell.angle_alpha   90.00
_cell.angle_beta   90.00
_cell.angle_gamma   90.00
#
_symmetry.space_group_name_H-M   'P 1'
#
loop_
_entity.id
_entity.type
_entity.pdbx_description
1 polymer ?
#
loop_
_entity_poly.entity_id
_entity_poly.type
_entity_poly.pdbx_seq_one_letter_code
_entity_poly.pdbx_strand_id
1 'polypeptide(L)'
;MQVGKIVKLDFSEIKTSDDFYDAISKALGFPSFFGRNINALIDCLTYLREPEAEMSKVHIKESEYLLLELTNFSTTNQHIKDTLLIAIEDVNLRCKEDNQEPSVILSFISCHNTQTSYLGVNF
;
A
#
# COMPACT_ATOMS: atom_id res chain seq x y z
N MET A 1 13.89 4.77 -12.22
CA MET A 1 12.83 4.09 -11.44
C MET A 1 12.77 2.63 -11.86
N GLN A 2 13.25 1.71 -11.02
CA GLN A 2 13.20 0.26 -11.26
C GLN A 2 12.27 -0.39 -10.24
N VAL A 3 11.17 -0.98 -10.67
CA VAL A 3 10.26 -1.70 -9.76
C VAL A 3 10.88 -3.06 -9.41
N GLY A 4 11.25 -3.25 -8.14
CA GLY A 4 11.83 -4.51 -7.66
C GLY A 4 10.75 -5.51 -7.23
N LYS A 5 9.67 -5.01 -6.62
CA LYS A 5 8.53 -5.80 -6.14
C LYS A 5 7.22 -5.10 -6.42
N ILE A 6 6.19 -5.88 -6.69
CA ILE A 6 4.81 -5.43 -6.82
C ILE A 6 3.99 -6.16 -5.77
N VAL A 7 3.27 -5.41 -4.94
CA VAL A 7 2.32 -5.95 -3.98
C VAL A 7 0.95 -5.36 -4.28
N LYS A 8 -0.07 -6.22 -4.33
CA LYS A 8 -1.43 -5.84 -4.70
C LYS A 8 -2.32 -5.84 -3.48
N LEU A 9 -3.12 -4.79 -3.31
CA LEU A 9 -4.10 -4.64 -2.25
C LEU A 9 -5.45 -4.27 -2.87
N ASP A 10 -6.45 -5.10 -2.60
CA ASP A 10 -7.83 -4.82 -3.00
C ASP A 10 -8.64 -4.25 -1.84
N PHE A 11 -9.17 -3.05 -2.04
CA PHE A 11 -9.95 -2.30 -1.04
C PHE A 11 -11.46 -2.55 -1.15
N SER A 12 -11.88 -3.49 -2.01
CA SER A 12 -13.28 -3.92 -2.13
C SER A 12 -13.86 -4.38 -0.79
N GLU A 13 -13.09 -5.12 0.01
CA GLU A 13 -13.50 -5.69 1.29
C GLU A 13 -12.90 -4.98 2.53
N ILE A 14 -12.05 -3.96 2.34
CA ILE A 14 -11.42 -3.23 3.46
C ILE A 14 -12.38 -2.16 3.97
N LYS A 15 -13.10 -2.43 5.08
CA LYS A 15 -14.11 -1.53 5.65
C LYS A 15 -13.70 -0.93 6.99
N THR A 16 -12.89 -1.66 7.75
CA THR A 16 -12.40 -1.29 9.08
C THR A 16 -10.88 -1.17 9.09
N SER A 17 -10.34 -0.49 10.10
CA SER A 17 -8.89 -0.42 10.30
C SER A 17 -8.28 -1.80 10.51
N ASP A 18 -9.02 -2.73 11.13
CA ASP A 18 -8.57 -4.11 11.29
C ASP A 18 -8.47 -4.83 9.95
N ASP A 19 -9.46 -4.72 9.06
CA ASP A 19 -9.39 -5.28 7.71
C ASP A 19 -8.17 -4.76 6.94
N PHE A 20 -7.88 -3.46 7.10
CA PHE A 20 -6.72 -2.83 6.49
C PHE A 20 -5.41 -3.41 7.03
N TYR A 21 -5.25 -3.46 8.35
CA TYR A 21 -4.03 -3.98 8.97
C TYR A 21 -3.82 -5.48 8.69
N ASP A 22 -4.89 -6.27 8.63
CA ASP A 22 -4.83 -7.67 8.22
C ASP A 22 -4.41 -7.83 6.76
N ALA A 23 -5.03 -7.07 5.85
CA ALA A 23 -4.73 -7.12 4.43
C ALA A 23 -3.28 -6.72 4.14
N ILE A 24 -2.81 -5.59 4.69
CA ILE A 24 -1.47 -5.07 4.43
C ILE A 24 -0.39 -5.93 5.10
N SER A 25 -0.62 -6.39 6.34
CA SER A 25 0.29 -7.29 7.05
C SER A 25 0.46 -8.60 6.29
N LYS A 26 -0.63 -9.18 5.80
CA LYS A 26 -0.58 -10.40 4.99
C LYS A 26 0.13 -10.17 3.66
N ALA A 27 -0.14 -9.07 2.97
CA ALA A 27 0.39 -8.78 1.64
C ALA A 27 1.90 -8.51 1.66
N LEU A 28 2.41 -7.84 2.70
CA LEU A 28 3.83 -7.53 2.86
C LEU A 28 4.57 -8.57 3.71
N GLY A 29 3.84 -9.38 4.46
CA GLY A 29 4.41 -10.40 5.35
C GLY A 29 5.06 -9.80 6.59
N PHE A 30 4.37 -8.90 7.28
CA PHE A 30 4.83 -8.31 8.54
C PHE A 30 4.96 -9.37 9.67
N PRO A 31 5.77 -9.08 10.70
CA PRO A 31 6.00 -10.01 11.80
C PRO A 31 4.74 -10.27 12.64
N SER A 32 4.73 -11.37 13.40
CA SER A 32 3.62 -11.76 14.26
C SER A 32 3.32 -10.75 15.38
N PHE A 33 4.29 -9.90 15.72
CA PHE A 33 4.15 -8.83 16.72
C PHE A 33 3.77 -7.47 16.11
N PHE A 34 3.33 -7.43 14.85
CA PHE A 34 2.88 -6.20 14.19
C PHE A 34 1.76 -5.51 14.98
N GLY A 35 2.01 -4.27 15.41
CA GLY A 35 1.17 -3.54 16.39
C GLY A 35 -0.14 -2.95 15.85
N ARG A 36 -0.48 -3.18 14.58
CA ARG A 36 -1.76 -2.75 13.95
C ARG A 36 -2.10 -1.26 14.17
N ASN A 37 -1.11 -0.40 13.97
CA ASN A 37 -1.27 1.05 14.04
C ASN A 37 -0.33 1.73 13.03
N ILE A 38 -0.51 3.03 12.81
CA ILE A 38 0.26 3.78 11.81
C ILE A 38 1.77 3.78 12.10
N ASN A 39 2.18 3.87 13.37
CA ASN A 39 3.60 3.85 13.73
C ASN A 39 4.21 2.48 13.40
N ALA A 40 3.53 1.40 13.76
CA ALA A 40 3.98 0.05 13.41
C ALA A 40 4.04 -0.18 11.89
N LEU A 41 3.13 0.42 11.12
CA LEU A 41 3.14 0.36 9.66
C LEU A 41 4.37 1.10 9.08
N ILE A 42 4.63 2.31 9.56
CA ILE A 42 5.80 3.10 9.18
C ILE A 42 7.08 2.35 9.53
N ASP A 43 7.17 1.80 10.75
CA ASP A 43 8.33 1.03 11.19
C ASP A 43 8.57 -0.15 10.26
N CYS A 44 7.56 -0.94 9.93
CA CYS A 44 7.75 -2.10 9.04
C CYS A 44 8.21 -1.71 7.62
N LEU A 45 7.67 -0.61 7.08
CA LEU A 45 7.98 -0.13 5.74
C LEU A 45 9.33 0.59 5.65
N THR A 46 9.86 1.12 6.76
CA THR A 46 11.17 1.78 6.80
C THR A 46 12.29 0.79 6.45
N TYR A 47 12.18 -0.46 6.90
CA TYR A 47 13.21 -1.51 6.69
C TYR A 47 13.06 -2.29 5.38
N LEU A 48 12.38 -1.77 4.35
CA LEU A 48 12.19 -2.48 3.08
C LEU A 48 13.50 -2.83 2.36
N ARG A 49 14.60 -2.12 2.65
CA ARG A 49 15.95 -2.37 2.11
C ARG A 49 16.85 -3.19 3.03
N GLU A 50 16.41 -3.50 4.25
CA GLU A 50 17.18 -4.16 5.31
C GLU A 50 16.53 -5.52 5.67
N PRO A 51 16.77 -6.58 4.88
CA PRO A 51 16.16 -7.89 5.10
C PRO A 51 16.47 -8.50 6.47
N GLU A 52 17.64 -8.22 7.02
CA GLU A 52 18.08 -8.63 8.35
C GLU A 52 17.25 -8.05 9.50
N ALA A 53 16.48 -6.99 9.27
CA ALA A 53 15.58 -6.43 10.27
C ALA A 53 14.32 -7.31 10.48
N GLU A 54 14.00 -8.22 9.54
CA GLU A 54 12.87 -9.15 9.61
C GLU A 54 11.49 -8.48 9.82
N MET A 55 11.35 -7.21 9.41
CA MET A 55 10.13 -6.41 9.59
C MET A 55 9.06 -6.61 8.51
N SER A 56 9.41 -7.33 7.43
CA SER A 56 8.57 -7.65 6.28
C SER A 56 9.16 -8.89 5.59
N LYS A 57 8.37 -9.63 4.80
CA LYS A 57 8.90 -10.68 3.89
C LYS A 57 9.21 -10.12 2.51
N VAL A 58 8.73 -8.92 2.22
CA VAL A 58 8.99 -8.18 0.99
C VAL A 58 10.16 -7.24 1.22
N HIS A 59 11.19 -7.38 0.38
CA HIS A 59 12.35 -6.50 0.36
C HIS A 59 12.66 -6.06 -1.07
N ILE A 60 13.26 -4.88 -1.17
CA ILE A 60 13.74 -4.25 -2.41
C ILE A 60 15.22 -3.95 -2.27
N LYS A 61 15.95 -3.87 -3.38
CA LYS A 61 17.34 -3.40 -3.37
C LYS A 61 17.43 -1.88 -3.23
N GLU A 62 18.64 -1.39 -2.99
CA GLU A 62 18.94 0.04 -2.82
C GLU A 62 18.30 0.94 -3.88
N SER A 63 18.41 0.59 -5.16
CA SER A 63 17.89 1.38 -6.29
C SER A 63 16.49 0.99 -6.76
N GLU A 64 15.85 0.04 -6.08
CA GLU A 64 14.54 -0.48 -6.45
C GLU A 64 13.43 0.19 -5.64
N TYR A 65 12.22 0.11 -6.17
CA TYR A 65 10.99 0.60 -5.56
C TYR A 65 10.02 -0.57 -5.33
N LEU A 66 9.29 -0.52 -4.23
CA LEU A 66 8.09 -1.32 -4.01
C LEU A 66 6.90 -0.59 -4.65
N LEU A 67 6.26 -1.24 -5.63
CA LEU A 67 5.00 -0.77 -6.19
C LEU A 67 3.82 -1.37 -5.41
N LEU A 68 3.05 -0.53 -4.72
CA LEU A 68 1.75 -0.91 -4.15
C LEU A 68 0.66 -0.62 -5.19
N GLU A 69 0.13 -1.67 -5.80
CA GLU A 69 -1.04 -1.59 -6.66
C GLU A 69 -2.31 -1.66 -5.81
N LEU A 70 -3.06 -0.57 -5.77
CA LEU A 70 -4.27 -0.41 -4.98
C LEU A 70 -5.49 -0.47 -5.89
N THR A 71 -6.26 -1.56 -5.83
CA THR A 71 -7.54 -1.68 -6.55
C THR A 71 -8.69 -1.23 -5.65
N ASN A 72 -9.69 -0.58 -6.23
CA ASN A 72 -10.89 -0.13 -5.52
C ASN A 72 -10.59 0.80 -4.31
N PHE A 73 -9.44 1.48 -4.31
CA PHE A 73 -9.03 2.36 -3.20
C PHE A 73 -10.09 3.41 -2.86
N SER A 74 -10.85 3.87 -3.85
CA SER A 74 -11.95 4.82 -3.66
C SER A 74 -13.08 4.29 -2.77
N THR A 75 -13.28 2.97 -2.67
CA THR A 75 -14.42 2.34 -1.97
C THR A 75 -14.27 2.25 -0.46
N THR A 76 -13.09 2.53 0.10
CA THR A 76 -12.87 2.53 1.55
C THR A 76 -13.09 3.91 2.19
N ASN A 77 -13.12 3.95 3.52
CA ASN A 77 -13.35 5.17 4.29
C ASN A 77 -12.12 6.10 4.30
N GLN A 78 -12.33 7.38 4.60
CA GLN A 78 -11.26 8.39 4.57
C GLN A 78 -10.13 8.09 5.56
N HIS A 79 -10.45 7.60 6.76
CA HIS A 79 -9.46 7.31 7.79
C HIS A 79 -8.43 6.26 7.34
N ILE A 80 -8.87 5.21 6.64
CA ILE A 80 -7.97 4.18 6.09
C ILE A 80 -7.11 4.76 4.95
N LYS A 81 -7.70 5.60 4.09
CA LYS A 81 -6.96 6.29 3.02
C LYS A 81 -5.86 7.16 3.61
N ASP A 82 -6.20 8.00 4.58
CA ASP A 82 -5.25 8.88 5.26
C ASP A 82 -4.15 8.08 5.96
N THR A 83 -4.52 7.01 6.66
CA THR A 83 -3.55 6.13 7.35
C THR A 83 -2.49 5.59 6.38
N LEU A 84 -2.90 5.08 5.21
CA LEU A 84 -1.94 4.59 4.22
C LEU A 84 -1.11 5.72 3.63
N LEU A 85 -1.75 6.81 3.19
CA LEU A 85 -1.06 7.92 2.52
C LEU A 85 -0.03 8.59 3.44
N ILE A 86 -0.40 8.88 4.69
CA ILE A 86 0.50 9.48 5.69
C ILE A 86 1.65 8.53 6.00
N ALA A 87 1.39 7.23 6.15
CA ALA A 87 2.47 6.27 6.41
C ALA A 87 3.48 6.22 5.25
N ILE A 88 3.00 6.22 3.99
CA ILE A 88 3.89 6.23 2.82
C ILE A 88 4.64 7.55 2.67
N GLU A 89 4.00 8.67 3.01
CA GLU A 89 4.65 9.97 3.06
C GLU A 89 5.81 9.97 4.08
N ASP A 90 5.56 9.51 5.31
CA ASP A 90 6.57 9.46 6.38
C ASP A 90 7.75 8.54 6.01
N VAL A 91 7.47 7.34 5.51
CA VAL A 91 8.50 6.39 5.06
C VAL A 91 9.36 7.00 3.94
N ASN A 92 8.73 7.61 2.93
CA ASN A 92 9.46 8.20 1.82
C ASN A 92 10.22 9.49 2.23
N LEU A 93 9.73 10.22 3.23
CA LEU A 93 10.44 11.34 3.83
C LEU A 93 11.71 10.86 4.52
N ARG A 94 11.64 9.82 5.36
CA ARG A 94 12.81 9.22 6.02
C ARG A 94 13.86 8.75 5.01
N CYS A 95 13.44 8.07 3.92
CA CYS A 95 14.36 7.72 2.85
C CYS A 95 15.12 8.94 2.32
N LYS A 96 14.44 10.08 2.11
CA LYS A 96 15.10 11.30 1.64
C LYS A 96 16.05 11.89 2.67
N GLU A 97 15.71 11.85 3.96
CA GLU A 97 16.59 12.28 5.05
C GLU A 97 17.89 11.45 5.08
N ASP A 98 17.79 10.17 4.71
CA ASP A 98 18.92 9.26 4.55
C ASP A 98 19.61 9.32 3.17
N ASN A 99 19.27 10.31 2.32
CA ASN A 99 19.78 10.47 0.95
C ASN A 99 19.47 9.29 0.01
N GLN A 100 18.42 8.54 0.31
CA GLN A 100 17.89 7.47 -0.53
C GLN A 100 16.69 7.95 -1.37
N GLU A 101 16.45 7.25 -2.47
CA GLU A 101 15.21 7.39 -3.22
C GLU A 101 14.00 6.87 -2.42
N PRO A 102 12.78 7.37 -2.65
CA PRO A 102 11.56 6.82 -2.07
C PRO A 102 11.50 5.29 -2.20
N SER A 103 11.10 4.59 -1.15
CA SER A 103 11.04 3.13 -1.17
C SER A 103 9.70 2.61 -1.69
N VAL A 104 8.62 3.38 -1.55
CA VAL A 104 7.26 2.95 -1.91
C VAL A 104 6.61 3.90 -2.91
N ILE A 105 6.03 3.32 -3.97
CA ILE A 105 5.24 4.02 -4.98
C ILE A 105 3.82 3.46 -4.98
N LEU A 106 2.82 4.34 -5.05
CA LEU A 106 1.42 3.96 -5.14
C LEU A 106 0.92 3.99 -6.60
N SER A 107 0.21 2.95 -7.01
CA SER A 107 -0.52 2.89 -8.27
C SER A 107 -1.99 2.61 -7.99
N PHE A 108 -2.88 3.50 -8.41
CA PHE A 108 -4.31 3.38 -8.17
C PHE A 108 -5.03 2.83 -9.40
N ILE A 109 -5.81 1.77 -9.23
CA ILE A 109 -6.55 1.10 -10.30
C ILE A 109 -8.04 1.09 -9.95
N SER A 110 -8.85 1.72 -10.78
CA SER A 110 -10.31 1.72 -10.66
C SER A 110 -10.93 0.75 -11.67
N CYS A 111 -11.65 -0.26 -11.21
CA CYS A 111 -12.53 -1.04 -12.07
C CYS A 111 -13.89 -0.35 -12.17
N HIS A 112 -14.08 0.49 -13.20
CA HIS A 112 -15.41 0.94 -13.57
C HIS A 112 -16.12 -0.21 -14.30
N ASN A 113 -17.09 -0.86 -13.66
CA ASN A 113 -18.06 -1.68 -14.38
C ASN A 113 -18.90 -0.73 -15.24
N THR A 114 -18.61 -0.63 -16.53
CA THR A 114 -19.50 -0.01 -17.52
C THR A 114 -20.70 -0.94 -17.73
N GLN A 115 -21.70 -0.88 -16.85
CA GLN A 115 -23.05 -1.23 -17.24
C GLN A 115 -23.60 -0.08 -18.08
N THR A 116 -23.34 -0.13 -19.39
CA THR A 116 -24.08 0.67 -20.36
C THR A 116 -25.49 0.10 -20.44
N SER A 117 -26.40 0.62 -19.62
CA SER A 117 -27.83 0.43 -19.87
C SER A 117 -28.18 1.20 -21.15
N TYR A 118 -28.31 0.47 -22.26
CA TYR A 118 -28.96 1.00 -23.45
C TYR A 118 -30.42 1.32 -23.11
N LEU A 119 -30.67 2.57 -22.73
CA LEU A 119 -32.00 3.15 -22.84
C LEU A 119 -32.26 3.36 -24.34
N GLY A 120 -32.90 2.37 -24.96
CA GLY A 120 -33.46 2.49 -26.28
C GLY A 120 -34.55 3.57 -26.27
N VAL A 121 -34.22 4.76 -26.75
CA VAL A 121 -35.19 5.76 -27.15
C VAL A 121 -35.40 5.58 -28.65
N ASN A 122 -36.51 4.94 -29.01
CA ASN A 122 -36.98 4.89 -30.39
C ASN A 122 -37.55 6.26 -30.76
N PHE A 123 -37.01 6.89 -31.81
CA PHE A 123 -37.63 8.00 -32.52
C PHE A 123 -38.56 7.48 -33.62
#